data_AF-A0A232ELG1-F1
#
_entry.id   AF-A0A232ELG1-F1
#
_cell.length_a   1.000
_cell.length_b   1.000
_cell.length_c   1.000
_cell.angle_alpha   90.00
_cell.angle_beta   90.00
_cell.angle_gamma   90.00
#
_symmetry.space_group_name_H-M   'P 1'
#
loop_
_entity.id
_entity.type
_entity.pdbx_description
1 polymer ?
#
loop_
_entity_poly.entity_id
_entity_poly.type
_entity_poly.pdbx_seq_one_letter_code
_entity_poly.pdbx_strand_id
1 'polypeptide(L)'
;MKNLSVNNKECLLLEFSNEDGALAIAYKCWLTRKLTNADLEQIISEEEMVEITWPKCDITPVTRKFKNTIQGLSEADWAPYVVKILGFGGNKFY
;
A
#
# COMPACT_ATOMS: atom_id res chain seq x y z
N MET A 1 14.65 -3.69 17.19
CA MET A 1 13.49 -3.97 16.33
C MET A 1 12.72 -2.67 16.16
N LYS A 2 12.74 -2.06 14.97
CA LYS A 2 11.94 -0.85 14.69
C LYS A 2 10.52 -1.31 14.38
N ASN A 3 9.58 -1.00 15.25
CA ASN A 3 8.15 -1.19 14.96
C ASN A 3 7.77 -0.26 13.79
N LEU A 4 7.25 -0.81 12.69
CA LEU A 4 6.63 -0.02 11.64
C LEU A 4 5.38 0.67 12.20
N SER A 5 5.47 1.98 12.43
CA SER A 5 4.31 2.79 12.80
C SER A 5 3.41 2.95 11.57
N VAL A 6 2.30 2.21 11.52
CA VAL A 6 1.32 2.31 10.43
C VAL A 6 0.48 3.57 10.63
N ASN A 7 0.68 4.57 9.76
CA ASN A 7 -0.22 5.72 9.68
C ASN A 7 -1.48 5.35 8.89
N ASN A 8 -2.55 4.99 9.59
CA ASN A 8 -3.81 4.56 8.98
C ASN A 8 -4.73 5.71 8.52
N LYS A 9 -4.25 6.96 8.53
CA LYS A 9 -5.03 8.12 8.07
C LYS A 9 -4.84 8.40 6.58
N GLU A 10 -3.83 7.81 5.95
CA GLU A 10 -3.50 8.02 4.55
C GLU A 10 -3.45 6.66 3.84
N CYS A 11 -4.49 6.38 3.07
CA CYS A 11 -4.67 5.12 2.35
C CYS A 11 -4.43 5.31 0.85
N LEU A 12 -4.00 4.23 0.20
CA LEU A 12 -3.85 4.10 -1.25
C LEU A 12 -4.72 2.94 -1.72
N LEU A 13 -5.39 3.09 -2.86
CA LEU A 13 -5.97 1.98 -3.60
C LEU A 13 -4.95 1.54 -4.65
N LEU A 14 -4.57 0.27 -4.62
CA LEU A 14 -3.53 -0.29 -5.47
C LEU A 14 -4.07 -1.42 -6.33
N GLU A 15 -3.49 -1.55 -7.51
CA GLU A 15 -3.62 -2.71 -8.39
C GLU A 15 -2.26 -3.39 -8.52
N PHE A 16 -2.23 -4.69 -8.26
CA PHE A 16 -1.05 -5.52 -8.41
C PHE A 16 -1.07 -6.19 -9.78
N SER A 17 -0.40 -5.57 -10.75
CA SER A 17 -0.41 -6.03 -12.15
C SER A 17 0.16 -7.44 -12.32
N ASN A 18 1.03 -7.89 -11.41
CA ASN A 18 1.62 -9.24 -11.44
C ASN A 18 0.72 -10.32 -10.79
N GLU A 19 -0.38 -9.93 -10.16
CA GLU A 19 -1.27 -10.81 -9.40
C GLU A 19 -2.69 -10.74 -9.98
N ASP A 20 -2.80 -10.90 -11.31
CA ASP A 20 -4.06 -10.87 -12.06
C ASP A 20 -4.89 -9.59 -11.85
N GLY A 21 -4.22 -8.45 -11.65
CA GLY A 21 -4.87 -7.16 -11.38
C GLY A 21 -5.55 -7.10 -10.02
N ALA A 22 -5.11 -7.90 -9.04
CA ALA A 22 -5.67 -7.90 -7.69
C ALA A 22 -5.65 -6.50 -7.07
N LEU A 23 -6.79 -6.12 -6.48
CA LEU A 23 -6.96 -4.82 -5.83
C LEU A 23 -6.76 -4.94 -4.32
N ALA A 24 -5.98 -4.01 -3.76
CA ALA A 24 -5.82 -3.92 -2.32
C ALA A 24 -5.71 -2.47 -1.83
N ILE A 25 -5.94 -2.29 -0.53
CA ILE A 25 -5.71 -1.01 0.15
C ILE A 25 -4.34 -1.07 0.80
N ALA A 26 -3.52 -0.04 0.60
CA ALA A 26 -2.27 0.15 1.31
C ALA A 26 -2.31 1.43 2.14
N TYR A 27 -1.24 1.65 2.91
CA TYR A 27 -1.01 2.91 3.59
C TYR A 27 0.10 3.68 2.89
N LYS A 28 0.01 5.01 2.88
CA LYS A 28 1.03 5.87 2.25
C LYS A 28 2.43 5.67 2.82
N CYS A 29 2.54 5.24 4.09
CA CYS A 29 3.82 4.91 4.70
C CYS A 29 4.49 3.64 4.14
N TRP A 30 3.83 2.90 3.24
CA TRP A 30 4.39 1.73 2.55
C TRP A 30 5.03 2.07 1.20
N LEU A 31 4.93 3.32 0.75
CA LEU A 31 5.71 3.81 -0.39
C LEU A 31 7.19 3.80 -0.03
N THR A 32 8.04 3.33 -0.95
CA THR A 32 9.50 3.31 -0.75
C THR A 32 10.12 4.72 -0.84
N ARG A 33 9.39 5.68 -1.41
CA ARG A 33 9.74 7.11 -1.50
C ARG A 33 8.65 8.00 -0.90
N LYS A 34 9.03 9.18 -0.42
CA LYS A 34 8.07 10.19 0.06
C LYS A 34 7.43 10.88 -1.15
N LEU A 35 6.12 10.75 -1.27
CA LEU A 35 5.32 11.40 -2.31
C LEU A 35 4.34 12.40 -1.70
N THR A 36 4.26 13.58 -2.31
CA THR A 36 3.21 14.56 -2.04
C THR A 36 1.90 14.11 -2.70
N ASN A 37 0.80 14.80 -2.42
CA ASN A 37 -0.47 14.50 -3.08
C ASN A 37 -0.43 14.87 -4.57
N ALA A 38 0.28 15.94 -4.93
CA ALA A 38 0.49 16.32 -6.34
C ALA A 38 1.26 15.22 -7.10
N ASP A 39 2.30 14.65 -6.48
CA ASP A 39 3.04 13.53 -7.08
C ASP A 39 2.12 12.31 -7.29
N LEU A 40 1.25 12.01 -6.31
CA LEU A 40 0.29 10.90 -6.43
C LEU A 40 -0.75 11.14 -7.52
N GLU A 41 -1.25 12.37 -7.66
CA GLU A 41 -2.17 12.75 -8.73
C GLU A 41 -1.52 12.59 -10.11
N GLN A 42 -0.25 13.01 -10.23
CA GLN A 42 0.53 12.84 -11.45
C GLN A 42 0.73 11.35 -11.78
N ILE A 43 1.17 10.55 -10.81
CA ILE A 43 1.33 9.08 -10.96
C ILE A 43 0.04 8.42 -11.44
N ILE A 44 -1.11 8.79 -10.86
CA ILE A 44 -2.41 8.26 -11.27
C ILE A 44 -2.74 8.68 -12.71
N SER A 45 -2.54 9.96 -13.04
CA SER A 45 -2.84 10.49 -14.37
C SER A 45 -1.95 9.90 -15.47
N GLU A 46 -0.71 9.55 -15.15
CA GLU A 46 0.26 8.97 -16.07
C GLU A 46 0.21 7.43 -16.09
N GLU A 47 -0.64 6.82 -15.25
CA GLU A 47 -0.67 5.38 -15.00
C GLU A 47 0.73 4.80 -14.63
N GLU A 48 1.55 5.59 -13.94
CA GLU A 48 2.92 5.21 -13.56
C GLU A 48 2.88 4.03 -12.57
N MET A 49 3.71 3.02 -12.85
CA MET A 49 3.95 1.94 -11.91
C MET A 49 4.94 2.37 -10.84
N VAL A 50 4.61 2.09 -9.58
CA VAL A 50 5.43 2.47 -8.43
C VAL A 50 5.81 1.26 -7.59
N GLU A 51 6.95 1.35 -6.93
CA GLU A 51 7.38 0.36 -5.96
C GLU A 51 6.80 0.67 -4.57
N ILE A 52 6.24 -0.34 -3.94
CA ILE A 52 5.79 -0.31 -2.55
C ILE A 52 6.38 -1.48 -1.77
N THR A 53 6.35 -1.35 -0.45
CA THR A 53 6.62 -2.46 0.45
C THR A 53 5.31 -3.12 0.86
N TRP A 54 5.17 -4.43 0.62
CA TRP A 54 3.98 -5.21 0.97
C TRP A 54 4.38 -6.43 1.81
N PRO A 55 3.56 -6.89 2.78
CA PRO A 55 3.82 -8.12 3.50
C PRO A 55 3.76 -9.33 2.57
N LYS A 56 4.61 -10.33 2.78
CA LYS A 56 4.63 -11.60 2.02
C LYS A 56 3.40 -12.47 2.36
N CYS A 57 2.23 -12.03 1.91
CA CYS A 57 0.95 -12.71 2.07
C CYS A 57 0.09 -12.50 0.82
N ASP A 58 -0.99 -13.28 0.73
CA ASP A 58 -1.96 -13.15 -0.35
C ASP A 58 -2.51 -11.72 -0.45
N ILE A 59 -2.61 -11.23 -1.69
CA ILE A 59 -3.16 -9.92 -1.99
C ILE A 59 -4.67 -10.01 -1.84
N THR A 60 -5.14 -9.55 -0.69
CA THR A 60 -6.56 -9.57 -0.34
C THR A 60 -6.98 -8.18 0.10
N PRO A 61 -8.27 -7.81 -0.09
CA PRO A 61 -8.79 -6.55 0.43
C PRO A 61 -8.49 -6.43 1.92
N VAL A 62 -7.97 -5.27 2.36
CA VAL A 62 -7.63 -5.04 3.77
C VAL A 62 -8.89 -5.14 4.60
N THR A 63 -9.00 -6.22 5.37
CA THR A 63 -10.03 -6.38 6.38
C THR A 63 -9.52 -5.89 7.73
N ARG A 64 -10.41 -5.67 8.70
CA ARG A 64 -10.04 -5.36 10.09
C ARG A 64 -9.05 -6.39 10.68
N LYS A 65 -9.07 -7.64 10.19
CA LYS A 65 -8.13 -8.71 10.57
C LYS A 65 -6.71 -8.45 10.05
N PHE A 66 -6.57 -7.87 8.87
CA PHE A 66 -5.28 -7.56 8.27
C PHE A 66 -4.45 -6.65 9.19
N LYS A 67 -5.08 -5.65 9.81
CA LYS A 67 -4.43 -4.74 10.77
C LYS A 67 -3.75 -5.45 11.95
N ASN A 68 -4.35 -6.50 12.48
CA ASN A 68 -3.75 -7.27 13.57
C ASN A 68 -2.60 -8.15 13.05
N THR A 69 -2.72 -8.68 11.84
CA THR A 69 -1.66 -9.46 11.18
C THR A 69 -0.40 -8.62 10.96
N ILE A 70 -0.53 -7.39 10.43
CA ILE A 70 0.64 -6.51 10.17
C ILE A 70 1.38 -6.06 11.43
N GLN A 71 0.73 -6.00 12.60
CA GLN A 71 1.39 -5.60 13.86
C GLN A 71 2.41 -6.63 14.37
N GLY A 72 2.27 -7.91 13.98
CA GLY A 72 3.19 -8.97 14.38
C GLY A 72 4.34 -9.20 13.39
N LEU A 73 4.37 -8.49 12.27
CA LEU A 73 5.35 -8.70 11.21
C LEU A 73 6.68 -8.01 11.52
N SER A 74 7.76 -8.71 11.24
CA SER A 74 9.13 -8.20 11.26
C SER A 74 9.54 -7.68 9.88
N GLU A 75 10.65 -6.95 9.76
CA GLU A 75 11.15 -6.46 8.47
C GLU A 75 11.37 -7.58 7.43
N ALA A 76 11.67 -8.81 7.86
CA ALA A 76 11.88 -9.96 6.98
C ALA A 76 10.59 -10.46 6.29
N ASP A 77 9.44 -10.09 6.84
CA ASP A 77 8.11 -10.49 6.35
C ASP A 77 7.59 -9.55 5.25
N TRP A 78 8.39 -8.55 4.85
CA TRP A 78 8.04 -7.59 3.83
C TRP A 78 8.90 -7.78 2.57
N ALA A 79 8.35 -7.44 1.42
CA ALA A 79 9.05 -7.46 0.13
C ALA A 79 8.61 -6.28 -0.74
N PRO A 80 9.45 -5.87 -1.72
CA PRO A 80 9.07 -4.88 -2.71
C PRO A 80 8.08 -5.47 -3.71
N TYR A 81 7.07 -4.69 -4.08
CA TYR A 81 6.10 -5.01 -5.12
C TYR A 81 5.92 -3.80 -6.04
N VAL A 82 5.71 -4.07 -7.33
CA VAL A 82 5.36 -3.06 -8.33
C VAL A 82 3.85 -3.03 -8.47
N VAL A 83 3.26 -1.85 -8.32
CA VAL A 83 1.81 -1.63 -8.31
C VAL A 83 1.45 -0.40 -9.13
N LYS A 84 0.19 -0.33 -9.57
CA LYS A 84 -0.42 0.93 -9.99
C LYS A 84 -1.18 1.53 -8.82
N ILE A 85 -1.02 2.84 -8.61
CA ILE A 85 -1.88 3.58 -7.69
C ILE A 85 -3.12 3.99 -8.46
N LEU A 86 -4.30 3.59 -8.00
CA LEU A 86 -5.59 3.94 -8.60
C LEU A 86 -6.28 5.11 -7.89
N GLY A 87 -5.88 5.39 -6.65
CA GLY A 87 -6.46 6.46 -5.85
C GLY A 87 -5.80 6.59 -4.49
N PHE A 88 -6.01 7.73 -3.84
CA PHE A 88 -5.53 7.98 -2.49
C PHE A 88 -6.54 8.82 -1.69
N GLY A 89 -6.48 8.73 -0.37
CA GLY A 89 -7.34 9.50 0.52
C GLY A 89 -7.29 9.04 1.97
N GLY A 90 -7.99 9.75 2.86
CA GLY A 90 -8.10 9.38 4.27
C GLY A 90 -9.53 9.02 4.66
N ASN A 91 -9.68 8.09 5.62
CA ASN A 91 -10.91 7.66 6.33
C ASN A 91 -12.25 7.55 5.54
N LYS A 92 -12.26 7.59 4.21
CA LYS A 92 -13.45 7.49 3.35
C LYS A 92 -13.53 6.20 2.52
N PHE A 93 -12.56 5.29 2.68
CA PHE A 93 -12.59 3.96 2.04
C PHE A 93 -13.14 2.85 2.97
N TYR A 94 -13.72 3.24 4.11
CA TYR A 94 -14.43 2.38 5.05
C TYR A 94 -15.79 2.96 5.41
#